data_AF-A0A954W1S5-F1
#
_entry.id   AF-A0A954W1S5-F1
#
_cell.length_a   1.000
_cell.length_b   1.000
_cell.length_c   1.000
_cell.angle_alpha   90.00
_cell.angle_beta   90.00
_cell.angle_gamma   90.00
#
_symmetry.space_group_name_H-M   'P 1'
#
loop_
_entity.id
_entity.type
_entity.pdbx_description
1 polymer ?
#
loop_
_entity_poly.entity_id
_entity_poly.type
_entity_poly.pdbx_seq_one_letter_code
_entity_poly.pdbx_strand_id
1 'polypeptide(L)'
;MKTHTFVTILLVTCTLRATIAFAASPADRLLKQPEAWFRTHECEEILDNVLSWQSAHGDWPKNKDTTKAKYSGDRNRLEGTFDNGATTGELRLLAKAFSVTGNEHYQAAFLKGLGHILAAQYENGGWPQYFPLSKNYHRHITFNDGTMIRIMEFLRDVASDADFTFVDPARRHVAAAAVQKGVDCILQCQVV
;
A
#
# COMPACT_ATOMS: atom_id res chain seq x y z
N MET A 1 54.09 -10.74 -37.36
CA MET A 1 53.27 -10.06 -36.33
C MET A 1 51.81 -10.47 -36.54
N LYS A 2 51.21 -11.22 -35.61
CA LYS A 2 49.79 -11.58 -35.64
C LYS A 2 49.05 -10.68 -34.65
N THR A 3 48.12 -9.86 -35.14
CA THR A 3 47.30 -8.96 -34.35
C THR A 3 46.12 -9.74 -33.79
N HIS A 4 46.01 -9.85 -32.47
CA HIS A 4 44.83 -10.42 -31.80
C HIS A 4 43.84 -9.29 -31.49
N THR A 5 42.69 -9.31 -32.16
CA THR A 5 41.56 -8.43 -31.85
C THR A 5 40.83 -9.00 -30.62
N PHE A 6 40.88 -8.29 -29.50
CA PHE A 6 40.05 -8.59 -28.33
C PHE A 6 38.62 -8.10 -28.58
N VAL A 7 37.66 -9.03 -28.61
CA VAL A 7 36.23 -8.70 -28.59
C VAL A 7 35.81 -8.59 -27.13
N THR A 8 35.47 -7.38 -26.69
CA THR A 8 34.86 -7.15 -25.36
C THR A 8 33.36 -7.38 -25.51
N ILE A 9 32.84 -8.45 -24.90
CA ILE A 9 31.41 -8.72 -24.83
C ILE A 9 30.83 -7.89 -23.69
N LEU A 10 30.06 -6.86 -24.02
CA LEU A 10 29.29 -6.07 -23.07
C LEU A 10 28.04 -6.88 -22.68
N LEU A 11 28.04 -7.49 -21.50
CA LEU A 11 26.86 -8.12 -20.92
C LEU A 11 25.89 -7.04 -20.43
N VAL A 12 24.89 -6.71 -21.25
CA VAL A 12 23.75 -5.89 -20.84
C VAL A 12 22.80 -6.77 -20.04
N THR A 13 22.86 -6.66 -18.71
CA THR A 13 21.86 -7.28 -17.82
C THR A 13 20.57 -6.47 -17.91
N CYS A 14 19.67 -6.90 -18.80
CA CYS A 14 18.30 -6.39 -18.86
C CYS A 14 17.53 -6.92 -17.65
N THR A 15 17.49 -6.18 -16.55
CA THR A 15 16.60 -6.50 -15.42
C THR A 15 15.18 -6.13 -15.82
N LEU A 16 14.44 -7.08 -16.42
CA LEU A 16 12.98 -6.95 -16.51
C LEU A 16 12.43 -6.92 -15.08
N ARG A 17 11.95 -5.75 -14.63
CA ARG A 17 11.03 -5.69 -13.50
C ARG A 17 9.69 -6.24 -13.98
N ALA A 18 9.44 -7.52 -13.71
CA ALA A 18 8.10 -8.07 -13.85
C ALA A 18 7.17 -7.28 -12.91
N THR A 19 6.25 -6.51 -13.48
CA THR A 19 5.18 -5.87 -12.71
C THR A 19 4.07 -6.89 -12.58
N ILE A 20 3.81 -7.36 -11.36
CA ILE A 20 2.62 -8.16 -11.09
C ILE A 20 1.44 -7.19 -11.15
N ALA A 21 0.68 -7.23 -12.23
CA ALA A 21 -0.46 -6.35 -12.42
C ALA A 21 -1.65 -6.87 -11.60
N PHE A 22 -1.84 -6.30 -10.41
CA PHE A 22 -3.04 -6.56 -9.64
C PHE A 22 -4.17 -5.61 -10.02
N ALA A 23 -5.44 -6.04 -9.88
CA ALA A 23 -6.59 -5.18 -10.15
C ALA A 23 -6.58 -3.94 -9.24
N ALA A 24 -6.66 -2.75 -9.83
CA ALA A 24 -6.66 -1.48 -9.11
C ALA A 24 -7.99 -1.27 -8.37
N SER A 25 -7.92 -0.87 -7.09
CA SER A 25 -9.09 -0.42 -6.34
C SER A 25 -9.71 0.84 -6.98
N PRO A 26 -10.96 1.20 -6.67
CA PRO A 26 -11.52 2.48 -7.10
C PRO A 26 -10.65 3.68 -6.74
N ALA A 27 -10.06 3.70 -5.53
CA ALA A 27 -9.13 4.74 -5.09
C ALA A 27 -7.83 4.76 -5.91
N ASP A 28 -7.22 3.60 -6.19
CA ASP A 28 -6.00 3.50 -7.01
C ASP A 28 -6.18 4.10 -8.39
N ARG A 29 -7.37 3.96 -8.99
CA ARG A 29 -7.64 4.49 -10.33
C ARG A 29 -7.55 6.02 -10.39
N LEU A 30 -7.79 6.71 -9.28
CA LEU A 30 -7.73 8.17 -9.19
C LEU A 30 -6.29 8.70 -9.12
N LEU A 31 -5.29 7.86 -8.82
CA LEU A 31 -3.87 8.23 -8.86
C LEU A 31 -3.40 8.67 -10.26
N LYS A 32 -4.14 8.32 -11.31
CA LYS A 32 -3.84 8.69 -12.70
C LYS A 32 -4.25 10.13 -13.05
N GLN A 33 -4.97 10.81 -12.16
CA GLN A 33 -5.40 12.18 -12.38
C GLN A 33 -4.21 13.14 -12.31
N PRO A 34 -4.22 14.27 -13.06
CA PRO A 34 -3.16 15.26 -13.00
C PRO A 34 -3.15 15.99 -11.66
N GLU A 35 -2.01 16.54 -11.23
CA GLU A 35 -1.88 17.23 -9.93
C GLU A 35 -2.89 18.38 -9.75
N ALA A 36 -3.24 19.10 -10.83
CA ALA A 36 -4.24 20.15 -10.78
C ALA A 36 -5.64 19.62 -10.37
N TRP A 37 -5.97 18.38 -10.72
CA TRP A 37 -7.25 17.76 -10.34
C TRP A 37 -7.36 17.57 -8.82
N PHE A 38 -6.25 17.26 -8.14
CA PHE A 38 -6.21 17.13 -6.67
C PHE A 38 -6.50 18.43 -5.91
N ARG A 39 -6.57 19.58 -6.60
CA ARG A 39 -6.94 20.88 -6.03
C ARG A 39 -8.38 21.30 -6.33
N THR A 40 -9.15 20.44 -6.98
CA THR A 40 -10.55 20.72 -7.33
C THR A 40 -11.50 20.37 -6.18
N HIS A 41 -12.64 21.05 -6.13
CA HIS A 41 -13.73 20.72 -5.20
C HIS A 41 -14.24 19.28 -5.40
N GLU A 42 -14.30 18.80 -6.65
CA GLU A 42 -14.69 17.41 -6.94
C GLU A 42 -13.76 16.41 -6.25
N CYS A 43 -12.44 16.62 -6.33
CA CYS A 43 -11.48 15.75 -5.66
C CYS A 43 -11.60 15.85 -4.13
N GLU A 44 -11.80 17.05 -3.60
CA GLU A 44 -12.03 17.25 -2.16
C GLU A 44 -13.25 16.46 -1.68
N GLU A 45 -14.39 16.52 -2.38
CA GLU A 45 -15.59 15.73 -2.06
C GLU A 45 -15.34 14.22 -2.11
N ILE A 46 -14.56 13.74 -3.09
CA ILE A 46 -14.18 12.33 -3.21
C ILE A 46 -13.28 11.91 -2.04
N LEU A 47 -12.31 12.73 -1.65
CA LEU A 47 -11.41 12.44 -0.52
C LEU A 47 -12.19 12.45 0.80
N ASP A 48 -13.14 13.35 0.94
CA ASP A 48 -14.12 13.38 2.03
C ASP A 48 -14.92 12.08 2.14
N ASN A 49 -15.35 11.54 1.00
CA ASN A 49 -15.96 10.22 0.94
C ASN A 49 -14.96 9.18 1.47
N VAL A 50 -13.76 9.09 0.90
CA VAL A 50 -12.74 8.10 1.29
C VAL A 50 -12.43 8.16 2.79
N LEU A 51 -12.20 9.35 3.35
CA LEU A 51 -11.95 9.55 4.79
C LEU A 51 -13.10 9.02 5.65
N SER A 52 -14.34 9.22 5.22
CA SER A 52 -15.50 8.73 5.96
C SER A 52 -15.56 7.20 6.07
N TRP A 53 -14.91 6.48 5.14
CA TRP A 53 -14.81 5.01 5.14
C TRP A 53 -13.62 4.45 5.93
N GLN A 54 -12.77 5.30 6.53
CA GLN A 54 -11.70 4.81 7.38
C GLN A 54 -12.25 4.27 8.71
N SER A 55 -11.91 3.03 9.04
CA SER A 55 -12.32 2.40 10.28
C SER A 55 -11.67 3.04 11.53
N ALA A 56 -12.12 2.59 12.71
CA ALA A 56 -11.46 2.92 13.98
C ALA A 56 -9.99 2.45 14.01
N HIS A 57 -9.64 1.38 13.30
CA HIS A 57 -8.27 0.84 13.24
C HIS A 57 -7.39 1.54 12.21
N GLY A 58 -7.97 2.15 11.17
CA GLY A 58 -7.22 2.87 10.13
C GLY A 58 -7.22 2.19 8.77
N ASP A 59 -7.99 1.10 8.61
CA ASP A 59 -8.16 0.35 7.36
C ASP A 59 -9.52 0.65 6.67
N TRP A 60 -9.69 0.12 5.47
CA TRP A 60 -10.86 0.31 4.60
C TRP A 60 -11.51 -1.02 4.19
N PRO A 61 -12.82 -1.05 3.92
CA PRO A 61 -13.52 -2.27 3.55
C PRO A 61 -13.24 -2.69 2.10
N LYS A 62 -13.15 -4.00 1.86
CA LYS A 62 -13.07 -4.53 0.50
C LYS A 62 -14.38 -4.44 -0.26
N ASN A 63 -14.28 -4.47 -1.58
CA ASN A 63 -15.42 -4.54 -2.51
C ASN A 63 -16.42 -3.40 -2.32
N LYS A 64 -15.95 -2.25 -1.84
CA LYS A 64 -16.71 -1.00 -1.73
C LYS A 64 -16.03 0.07 -2.57
N ASP A 65 -16.85 0.90 -3.18
CA ASP A 65 -16.38 2.10 -3.87
C ASP A 65 -16.40 3.27 -2.89
N THR A 66 -15.29 3.40 -2.16
CA THR A 66 -15.08 4.40 -1.10
C THR A 66 -15.05 5.83 -1.63
N THR A 67 -14.96 6.00 -2.96
CA THR A 67 -14.83 7.30 -3.64
C THR A 67 -16.17 7.95 -3.97
N LYS A 68 -17.26 7.17 -4.03
CA LYS A 68 -18.55 7.64 -4.59
C LYS A 68 -19.46 8.38 -3.61
N ALA A 69 -19.46 8.01 -2.35
CA ALA A 69 -20.37 8.57 -1.36
C ALA A 69 -19.80 8.41 0.06
N LYS A 70 -20.19 9.31 0.96
CA LYS A 70 -19.84 9.21 2.38
C LYS A 70 -20.44 7.94 2.99
N TYR A 71 -19.71 7.34 3.92
CA TYR A 71 -20.21 6.22 4.72
C TYR A 71 -21.41 6.67 5.56
N SER A 72 -22.55 5.98 5.40
CA SER A 72 -23.81 6.28 6.07
C SER A 72 -24.18 5.30 7.19
N GLY A 73 -23.32 4.31 7.46
CA GLY A 73 -23.55 3.30 8.50
C GLY A 73 -23.04 3.71 9.89
N ASP A 74 -23.19 2.81 10.84
CA ASP A 74 -22.60 2.95 12.18
C ASP A 74 -21.08 2.78 12.11
N ARG A 75 -20.34 3.88 12.32
CA ARG A 75 -18.87 3.90 12.28
C ARG A 75 -18.23 2.95 13.29
N ASN A 76 -18.91 2.58 14.38
CA ASN A 76 -18.39 1.62 15.35
C ASN A 76 -18.40 0.19 14.83
N ARG A 77 -19.11 -0.07 13.74
CA ARG A 77 -19.20 -1.38 13.05
C ARG A 77 -18.43 -1.39 11.73
N LEU A 78 -17.77 -0.30 11.39
CA LEU A 78 -16.98 -0.20 10.19
C LEU A 78 -15.64 -0.91 10.40
N GLU A 79 -15.45 -2.01 9.69
CA GLU A 79 -14.23 -2.81 9.70
C GLU A 79 -13.62 -2.82 8.30
N GLY A 80 -12.29 -2.76 8.24
CA GLY A 80 -11.54 -2.88 7.00
C GLY A 80 -10.83 -4.22 6.86
N THR A 81 -10.02 -4.31 5.81
CA THR A 81 -9.21 -5.47 5.46
C THR A 81 -8.08 -5.05 4.54
N PHE A 82 -7.11 -5.93 4.35
CA PHE A 82 -6.06 -5.77 3.35
C PHE A 82 -6.35 -6.52 2.03
N ASP A 83 -7.46 -7.26 2.00
CA ASP A 83 -7.88 -8.06 0.85
C ASP A 83 -8.39 -7.22 -0.32
N ASN A 84 -8.31 -7.76 -1.54
CA ASN A 84 -8.76 -7.11 -2.78
C ASN A 84 -8.23 -5.68 -3.00
N GLY A 85 -7.04 -5.38 -2.48
CA GLY A 85 -6.39 -4.08 -2.61
C GLY A 85 -6.97 -2.98 -1.70
N ALA A 86 -7.91 -3.33 -0.81
CA ALA A 86 -8.42 -2.41 0.19
C ALA A 86 -7.28 -1.90 1.10
N THR A 87 -7.48 -0.70 1.65
CA THR A 87 -6.54 0.00 2.52
C THR A 87 -5.34 0.57 1.78
N THR A 88 -4.57 -0.24 1.04
CA THR A 88 -3.38 0.27 0.34
C THR A 88 -3.72 1.28 -0.75
N GLY A 89 -4.82 1.10 -1.48
CA GLY A 89 -5.23 2.04 -2.52
C GLY A 89 -5.71 3.37 -1.98
N GLU A 90 -6.54 3.34 -0.92
CA GLU A 90 -6.96 4.55 -0.22
C GLU A 90 -5.78 5.30 0.39
N LEU A 91 -4.82 4.59 0.99
CA LEU A 91 -3.61 5.20 1.54
C LEU A 91 -2.75 5.88 0.48
N ARG A 92 -2.57 5.26 -0.69
CA ARG A 92 -1.84 5.89 -1.80
C ARG A 92 -2.55 7.16 -2.28
N LEU A 93 -3.87 7.12 -2.40
CA LEU A 93 -4.65 8.28 -2.81
C LEU A 93 -4.52 9.43 -1.80
N LEU A 94 -4.61 9.13 -0.50
CA LEU A 94 -4.43 10.13 0.57
C LEU A 94 -3.01 10.70 0.61
N ALA A 95 -1.98 9.87 0.38
CA ALA A 95 -0.60 10.34 0.30
C ALA A 95 -0.40 11.31 -0.87
N LYS A 96 -0.93 10.98 -2.07
CA LYS A 96 -0.86 11.88 -3.23
C LYS A 96 -1.65 13.17 -3.00
N ALA A 97 -2.84 13.07 -2.42
CA ALA A 97 -3.63 14.24 -2.09
C ALA A 97 -2.92 15.15 -1.09
N PHE A 98 -2.28 14.58 -0.06
CA PHE A 98 -1.48 15.34 0.89
C PHE A 98 -0.27 16.01 0.22
N SER A 99 0.49 15.28 -0.61
CA SER A 99 1.70 15.84 -1.24
C SER A 99 1.39 17.04 -2.14
N VAL A 100 0.19 17.07 -2.74
CA VAL A 100 -0.29 18.21 -3.52
C VAL A 100 -0.88 19.31 -2.62
N THR A 101 -1.79 18.98 -1.72
CA THR A 101 -2.63 19.98 -1.04
C THR A 101 -2.08 20.47 0.29
N GLY A 102 -1.25 19.68 0.97
CA GLY A 102 -0.81 19.92 2.35
C GLY A 102 -1.91 19.75 3.39
N ASN A 103 -3.08 19.19 3.04
CA ASN A 103 -4.20 19.04 3.99
C ASN A 103 -3.89 17.95 5.04
N GLU A 104 -3.71 18.38 6.29
CA GLU A 104 -3.30 17.53 7.41
C GLU A 104 -4.29 16.40 7.73
N HIS A 105 -5.57 16.49 7.35
CA HIS A 105 -6.53 15.40 7.52
C HIS A 105 -6.12 14.16 6.70
N TYR A 106 -5.59 14.37 5.49
CA TYR A 106 -5.11 13.28 4.65
C TYR A 106 -3.85 12.64 5.25
N GLN A 107 -2.94 13.46 5.77
CA GLN A 107 -1.74 12.97 6.46
C GLN A 107 -2.10 12.16 7.71
N ALA A 108 -3.01 12.66 8.54
CA ALA A 108 -3.42 11.99 9.77
C ALA A 108 -4.07 10.62 9.48
N ALA A 109 -4.99 10.58 8.50
CA ALA A 109 -5.60 9.33 8.05
C ALA A 109 -4.56 8.37 7.46
N PHE A 110 -3.63 8.88 6.66
CA PHE A 110 -2.54 8.09 6.10
C PHE A 110 -1.67 7.45 7.19
N LEU A 111 -1.19 8.26 8.15
CA LEU A 111 -0.31 7.78 9.22
C LEU A 111 -1.00 6.76 10.12
N LYS A 112 -2.31 6.90 10.34
CA LYS A 112 -3.12 5.92 11.05
C LYS A 112 -3.14 4.56 10.33
N GLY A 113 -3.43 4.55 9.04
CA GLY A 113 -3.46 3.30 8.27
C GLY A 113 -2.08 2.68 8.05
N LEU A 114 -1.03 3.50 7.88
CA LEU A 114 0.36 3.01 7.86
C LEU A 114 0.72 2.33 9.19
N GLY A 115 0.37 2.96 10.31
CA GLY A 115 0.56 2.38 11.64
C GLY A 115 -0.18 1.06 11.81
N HIS A 116 -1.40 0.98 11.29
CA HIS A 116 -2.20 -0.25 11.31
C HIS A 116 -1.58 -1.39 10.50
N ILE A 117 -1.11 -1.13 9.27
CA ILE A 117 -0.40 -2.10 8.43
C ILE A 117 0.86 -2.62 9.15
N LEU A 118 1.65 -1.73 9.74
CA LEU A 118 2.88 -2.11 10.45
C LEU A 118 2.57 -2.93 11.70
N ALA A 119 1.52 -2.58 12.45
CA ALA A 119 1.09 -3.33 13.63
C ALA A 119 0.52 -4.72 13.30
N ALA A 120 -0.01 -4.91 12.09
CA ALA A 120 -0.55 -6.18 11.63
C ALA A 120 0.53 -7.20 11.21
N GLN A 121 1.80 -6.78 11.06
CA GLN A 121 2.87 -7.70 10.68
C GLN A 121 3.17 -8.69 11.80
N TYR A 122 3.20 -9.97 11.47
CA TYR A 122 3.62 -11.02 12.40
C TYR A 122 5.13 -10.94 12.73
N GLU A 123 5.51 -11.55 13.85
CA GLU A 123 6.92 -11.68 14.22
C GLU A 123 7.76 -12.36 13.14
N ASN A 124 7.18 -13.34 12.43
CA ASN A 124 7.81 -14.05 11.32
C ASN A 124 7.74 -13.31 9.97
N GLY A 125 7.20 -12.09 9.94
CA GLY A 125 7.22 -11.20 8.77
C GLY A 125 6.01 -11.24 7.85
N GLY A 126 5.08 -12.19 8.03
CA GLY A 126 3.87 -12.28 7.21
C GLY A 126 2.77 -11.31 7.65
N TRP A 127 1.71 -11.20 6.84
CA TRP A 127 0.52 -10.40 7.15
C TRP A 127 -0.78 -11.22 7.09
N PRO A 128 -1.75 -10.94 7.97
CA PRO A 128 -3.10 -11.48 7.85
C PRO A 128 -3.90 -10.81 6.74
N GLN A 129 -5.08 -11.35 6.45
CA GLN A 129 -6.07 -10.71 5.59
C GLN A 129 -6.84 -9.60 6.34
N TYR A 130 -7.07 -9.78 7.64
CA TYR A 130 -7.75 -8.82 8.53
C TYR A 130 -6.94 -8.63 9.81
N PHE A 131 -6.94 -7.42 10.36
CA PHE A 131 -6.37 -7.12 11.66
C PHE A 131 -7.30 -6.13 12.40
N PRO A 132 -7.69 -6.37 13.67
CA PRO A 132 -7.31 -7.46 14.57
C PRO A 132 -7.65 -8.88 14.09
N LEU A 133 -6.96 -9.88 14.64
CA LEU A 133 -7.10 -11.26 14.21
C LEU A 133 -8.41 -11.89 14.71
N SER A 134 -9.04 -12.70 13.87
CA SER A 134 -10.08 -13.63 14.32
C SER A 134 -9.54 -15.06 14.51
N LYS A 135 -10.42 -15.99 14.89
CA LYS A 135 -10.13 -17.42 14.99
C LYS A 135 -10.25 -18.19 13.67
N ASN A 136 -10.68 -17.54 12.59
CA ASN A 136 -10.91 -18.15 11.27
C ASN A 136 -9.68 -18.04 10.37
N TYR A 137 -9.75 -18.59 9.15
CA TYR A 137 -8.62 -18.71 8.22
C TYR A 137 -7.90 -17.40 7.87
N HIS A 138 -8.59 -16.26 7.95
CA HIS A 138 -8.02 -14.95 7.61
C HIS A 138 -6.92 -14.45 8.55
N ARG A 139 -6.67 -15.19 9.64
CA ARG A 139 -5.49 -15.02 10.50
C ARG A 139 -4.21 -15.61 9.90
N HIS A 140 -4.26 -16.38 8.82
CA HIS A 140 -3.04 -16.94 8.24
C HIS A 140 -2.27 -15.90 7.43
N ILE A 141 -1.00 -16.18 7.15
CA ILE A 141 -0.22 -15.39 6.19
C ILE A 141 -0.96 -15.42 4.86
N THR A 142 -1.38 -14.25 4.39
CA THR A 142 -2.32 -14.15 3.26
C THR A 142 -1.60 -13.71 2.00
N PHE A 143 -1.22 -14.69 1.18
CA PHE A 143 -0.78 -14.44 -0.20
C PHE A 143 -1.95 -14.29 -1.17
N ASN A 144 -3.13 -14.82 -0.81
CA ASN A 144 -4.34 -14.76 -1.63
C ASN A 144 -4.66 -13.33 -2.09
N ASP A 145 -5.10 -13.20 -3.34
CA ASP A 145 -5.42 -11.93 -4.02
C ASP A 145 -4.31 -10.86 -3.96
N GLY A 146 -3.06 -11.32 -3.74
CA GLY A 146 -1.89 -10.45 -3.64
C GLY A 146 -1.80 -9.65 -2.34
N THR A 147 -2.58 -9.98 -1.31
CA THR A 147 -2.70 -9.20 -0.07
C THR A 147 -1.34 -8.83 0.51
N MET A 148 -0.52 -9.81 0.87
CA MET A 148 0.82 -9.57 1.43
C MET A 148 1.73 -8.84 0.43
N ILE A 149 1.66 -9.16 -0.86
CA ILE A 149 2.53 -8.54 -1.88
C ILE A 149 2.22 -7.05 -2.02
N ARG A 150 0.94 -6.66 -2.08
CA ARG A 150 0.52 -5.25 -2.17
C ARG A 150 0.93 -4.45 -0.94
N ILE A 151 0.81 -5.04 0.25
CA ILE A 151 1.32 -4.42 1.49
C ILE A 151 2.82 -4.17 1.37
N MET A 152 3.59 -5.17 0.94
CA MET A 152 5.05 -5.03 0.80
C MET A 152 5.44 -4.00 -0.26
N GLU A 153 4.75 -3.96 -1.39
CA GLU A 153 4.96 -2.93 -2.42
C GLU A 153 4.64 -1.53 -1.86
N PHE A 154 3.53 -1.38 -1.15
CA PHE A 154 3.18 -0.12 -0.48
C PHE A 154 4.24 0.31 0.53
N LEU A 155 4.69 -0.58 1.42
CA LEU A 155 5.72 -0.27 2.42
C LEU A 155 7.08 0.05 1.77
N ARG A 156 7.41 -0.60 0.64
CA ARG A 156 8.60 -0.26 -0.14
C ARG A 156 8.49 1.17 -0.70
N ASP A 157 7.34 1.54 -1.24
CA ASP A 157 7.13 2.89 -1.78
C ASP A 157 7.18 3.93 -0.66
N VAL A 158 6.58 3.66 0.51
CA VAL A 158 6.73 4.50 1.72
C VAL A 158 8.20 4.69 2.11
N ALA A 159 8.99 3.62 2.01
CA ALA A 159 10.40 3.68 2.35
C ALA A 159 11.21 4.50 1.34
N SER A 160 10.91 4.48 0.04
CA SER A 160 11.82 5.01 -0.99
C SER A 160 11.29 6.18 -1.84
N ASP A 161 9.98 6.32 -2.02
CA ASP A 161 9.40 7.22 -3.02
C ASP A 161 9.22 8.67 -2.49
N ALA A 162 9.23 9.64 -3.41
CA ALA A 162 9.18 11.07 -3.12
C ALA A 162 7.81 11.51 -2.57
N ASP A 163 6.73 10.86 -3.01
CA ASP A 163 5.36 11.12 -2.55
C ASP A 163 5.18 10.83 -1.04
N PHE A 164 6.10 10.09 -0.40
CA PHE A 164 6.06 9.75 1.02
C PHE A 164 7.11 10.48 1.87
N THR A 165 7.73 11.54 1.34
CA THR A 165 8.75 12.33 2.06
C THR A 165 8.23 13.00 3.33
N PHE A 166 6.92 13.16 3.47
CA PHE A 166 6.27 13.65 4.68
C PHE A 166 6.21 12.63 5.83
N VAL A 167 6.48 11.34 5.54
CA VAL A 167 6.61 10.31 6.56
C VAL A 167 7.99 10.44 7.19
N ASP A 168 8.03 10.52 8.52
CA ASP A 168 9.28 10.71 9.24
C ASP A 168 10.29 9.57 8.97
N PRO A 169 11.61 9.87 9.01
CA PRO A 169 12.63 8.89 8.69
C PRO A 169 12.57 7.61 9.52
N ALA A 170 12.14 7.69 10.79
CA ALA A 170 12.04 6.52 11.66
C ALA A 170 10.96 5.56 11.16
N ARG A 171 9.77 6.05 10.82
CA ARG A 171 8.71 5.23 10.22
C ARG A 171 9.10 4.68 8.84
N ARG A 172 9.81 5.46 8.01
CA ARG A 172 10.31 4.97 6.71
C ARG A 172 11.31 3.82 6.88
N HIS A 173 12.19 3.91 7.88
CA HIS A 173 13.10 2.81 8.23
C HIS A 173 12.35 1.57 8.72
N VAL A 174 11.32 1.74 9.55
CA VAL A 174 10.46 0.63 9.99
C VAL A 174 9.75 -0.03 8.80
N ALA A 175 9.25 0.75 7.84
CA ALA A 175 8.63 0.22 6.63
C ALA A 175 9.62 -0.61 5.79
N ALA A 176 10.86 -0.12 5.61
CA ALA A 176 11.92 -0.86 4.91
C ALA A 176 12.26 -2.18 5.62
N ALA A 177 12.39 -2.15 6.94
CA ALA A 177 12.66 -3.36 7.73
C ALA A 177 11.50 -4.36 7.68
N ALA A 178 10.25 -3.88 7.67
CA ALA A 178 9.07 -4.72 7.52
C ALA A 178 9.05 -5.43 6.16
N VAL A 179 9.43 -4.74 5.07
CA VAL A 179 9.57 -5.37 3.74
C VAL A 179 10.62 -6.47 3.77
N GLN A 180 11.77 -6.25 4.39
CA GLN A 180 12.81 -7.28 4.50
C GLN A 180 12.31 -8.53 5.23
N LYS A 181 11.63 -8.36 6.37
CA LYS A 181 11.00 -9.47 7.09
C LYS A 181 9.95 -10.20 6.24
N GLY A 182 9.19 -9.45 5.43
CA GLY A 182 8.24 -10.04 4.48
C GLY A 182 8.91 -10.90 3.43
N VAL A 183 10.08 -10.50 2.91
CA VAL A 183 10.88 -11.31 1.99
C VAL A 183 11.36 -12.59 2.68
N ASP A 184 11.90 -12.48 3.90
CA ASP A 184 12.36 -13.64 4.66
C ASP A 184 11.20 -14.62 4.91
N CYS A 185 10.02 -14.11 5.28
CA CYS A 185 8.80 -14.89 5.42
C CYS A 185 8.43 -15.66 4.15
N ILE A 186 8.45 -14.99 2.98
CA ILE A 186 8.12 -15.61 1.69
C ILE A 186 9.06 -16.78 1.41
N LEU A 187 10.37 -16.60 1.63
CA LEU A 187 11.37 -17.64 1.40
C LEU A 187 11.14 -18.86 2.31
N GLN A 188 10.74 -18.64 3.56
CA GLN A 188 10.41 -19.71 4.51
C GLN A 188 9.08 -20.43 4.18
N CYS A 189 8.17 -19.78 3.46
CA CYS A 189 6.89 -20.38 3.04
C CYS A 189 6.98 -21.15 1.72
N GLN A 190 8.13 -21.17 1.04
CA GLN A 190 8.26 -21.84 -0.25
C GLN A 190 8.12 -23.36 -0.10
N VAL A 191 7.21 -23.95 -0.89
CA VAL A 191 7.06 -25.40 -0.99
C VAL A 191 8.20 -25.96 -1.84
N VAL A 192 8.94 -26.91 -1.29
CA VAL A 192 10.08 -27.60 -1.93
C VAL A 192 9.72 -29.01 -2.34
#